data_AF-C5KEZ5-F1
#
_entry.id   AF-C5KEZ5-F1
#
_cell.length_a   1.000
_cell.length_b   1.000
_cell.length_c   1.000
_cell.angle_alpha   90.00
_cell.angle_beta   90.00
_cell.angle_gamma   90.00
#
_symmetry.space_group_name_H-M   'P 1'
#
loop_
_entity.id
_entity.type
_entity.pdbx_description
1 polymer ?
#
loop_
_entity_poly.entity_id
_entity_poly.type
_entity_poly.pdbx_seq_one_letter_code
_entity_poly.pdbx_strand_id
1 'polypeptide(L)'
;YHWLPSTALIQGPDDYDLSSVGDSDKASLTVYLTRHRPLAVFFNDVTTAMNELRQCPASSVAEPVARSLSSCLSEVARSLRDLKGTIASTDEPELRRMTRHFADIVVPVVADMYSKIYGDVAQHYLPLISTEVLSGIEDSRIESPEEVNGCDEESKNDIAVDDPPPQSGVVTDTP
;
A
#
# COMPACT_ATOMS: atom_id res chain seq x y z
N TYR A 1 8.01 18.82 20.35
CA TYR A 1 7.88 17.42 19.90
C TYR A 1 6.56 17.27 19.15
N HIS A 2 6.59 17.10 17.82
CA HIS A 2 5.40 16.84 17.00
C HIS A 2 5.19 15.32 16.98
N TRP A 3 4.05 14.83 17.48
CA TRP A 3 3.72 13.40 17.47
C TRP A 3 2.67 13.14 16.39
N LEU A 4 2.67 11.95 15.80
CA LEU A 4 1.79 11.62 14.68
C LEU A 4 0.32 11.71 15.14
N PRO A 5 -0.49 12.62 14.55
CA PRO A 5 -1.92 12.64 14.82
C PRO A 5 -2.56 11.38 14.23
N SER A 6 -3.66 10.92 14.84
CA SER A 6 -4.47 9.83 14.29
C SER A 6 -4.80 10.10 12.82
N THR A 7 -4.62 9.08 11.99
CA THR A 7 -4.58 9.20 10.52
C THR A 7 -5.96 9.42 9.91
N ALA A 8 -7.03 9.35 10.72
CA ALA A 8 -8.42 9.28 10.28
C ALA A 8 -8.95 10.52 9.53
N LEU A 9 -8.19 11.61 9.37
CA LEU A 9 -8.69 12.88 8.83
C LEU A 9 -7.88 13.52 7.69
N ILE A 10 -6.83 12.89 7.20
CA ILE A 10 -5.97 13.51 6.17
C ILE A 10 -6.08 12.68 4.89
N GLN A 11 -6.48 13.30 3.77
CA GLN A 11 -6.48 12.75 2.41
C GLN A 11 -5.30 13.35 1.64
N GLY A 12 -4.58 12.54 0.86
CA GLY A 12 -3.29 12.91 0.25
C GLY A 12 -3.15 12.32 -1.15
N PRO A 13 -2.37 12.99 -2.04
CA PRO A 13 -2.30 12.71 -3.48
C PRO A 13 -1.43 11.49 -3.84
N ASP A 14 -1.67 10.91 -5.02
CA ASP A 14 -1.48 9.47 -5.29
C ASP A 14 -0.07 8.91 -5.57
N ASP A 15 0.98 9.74 -5.68
CA ASP A 15 2.33 9.28 -6.07
C ASP A 15 3.42 9.82 -5.12
N TYR A 16 4.20 8.94 -4.50
CA TYR A 16 5.32 9.33 -3.62
C TYR A 16 6.46 8.30 -3.62
N ASP A 17 7.69 8.83 -3.65
CA ASP A 17 8.93 8.08 -3.52
C ASP A 17 9.30 7.94 -2.03
N LEU A 18 9.46 6.70 -1.58
CA LEU A 18 9.64 6.30 -0.19
C LEU A 18 11.11 6.38 0.29
N SER A 19 12.06 6.70 -0.59
CA SER A 19 13.49 6.54 -0.31
C SER A 19 14.16 7.69 0.49
N SER A 20 13.46 8.80 0.76
CA SER A 20 14.05 10.00 1.38
C SER A 20 13.05 10.78 2.27
N VAL A 21 12.50 10.16 3.31
CA VAL A 21 11.40 10.74 4.10
C VAL A 21 11.89 11.19 5.49
N GLY A 22 11.81 12.49 5.77
CA GLY A 22 12.09 13.08 7.09
C GLY A 22 10.94 12.87 8.09
N ASP A 23 11.12 13.21 9.37
CA ASP A 23 10.09 13.02 10.43
C ASP A 23 8.77 13.77 10.15
N SER A 24 8.81 14.85 9.34
CA SER A 24 7.61 15.59 8.89
C SER A 24 6.86 14.91 7.75
N ASP A 25 7.52 14.05 6.96
CA ASP A 25 6.92 13.37 5.81
C ASP A 25 6.21 12.09 6.24
N LYS A 26 6.58 11.49 7.38
CA LYS A 26 5.90 10.31 7.93
C LYS A 26 4.41 10.56 8.20
N ALA A 27 4.04 11.77 8.64
CA ALA A 27 2.65 12.17 8.83
C ALA A 27 1.88 12.30 7.50
N SER A 28 2.58 12.66 6.42
CA SER A 28 2.04 12.66 5.07
C SER A 28 1.94 11.23 4.52
N LEU A 29 2.84 10.32 4.91
CA LEU A 29 2.80 8.92 4.50
C LEU A 29 1.62 8.16 5.11
N THR A 30 1.30 8.45 6.37
CA THR A 30 0.20 7.76 7.05
C THR A 30 -1.17 8.08 6.48
N VAL A 31 -1.28 9.16 5.69
CA VAL A 31 -2.45 9.49 4.87
C VAL A 31 -2.76 8.39 3.86
N TYR A 32 -1.75 7.75 3.27
CA TYR A 32 -1.98 6.67 2.31
C TYR A 32 -2.66 5.46 2.93
N LEU A 33 -2.56 5.31 4.27
CA LEU A 33 -3.29 4.27 4.98
C LEU A 33 -4.80 4.50 4.93
N THR A 34 -5.28 5.75 4.84
CA THR A 34 -6.72 6.05 4.78
C THR A 34 -7.39 5.51 3.51
N ARG A 35 -6.60 5.19 2.49
CA ARG A 35 -7.08 4.52 1.26
C ARG A 35 -7.49 3.07 1.53
N HIS A 36 -6.88 2.45 2.54
CA HIS A 36 -7.17 1.08 2.95
C HIS A 36 -7.79 1.08 4.34
N ARG A 37 -9.13 1.12 4.41
CA ARG A 37 -9.87 1.20 5.67
C ARG A 37 -9.42 0.18 6.74
N PRO A 38 -9.21 -1.11 6.44
CA PRO A 38 -8.76 -2.07 7.45
C PRO A 38 -7.37 -1.72 8.01
N LEU A 39 -6.45 -1.30 7.15
CA LEU A 39 -5.09 -0.95 7.53
C LEU A 39 -5.05 0.35 8.35
N ALA A 40 -5.87 1.33 8.01
CA ALA A 40 -6.02 2.57 8.78
C ALA A 40 -6.55 2.32 10.19
N VAL A 41 -7.57 1.47 10.34
CA VAL A 41 -8.13 1.10 11.66
C VAL A 41 -7.06 0.41 12.50
N PHE A 42 -6.41 -0.62 11.94
CA PHE A 42 -5.31 -1.32 12.59
C PHE A 42 -4.22 -0.37 13.07
N PHE A 43 -3.74 0.51 12.19
CA PHE A 43 -2.67 1.44 12.51
C PHE A 43 -3.07 2.47 13.59
N ASN A 44 -4.32 2.92 13.59
CA ASN A 44 -4.83 3.81 14.63
C ASN A 44 -4.89 3.12 16.00
N ASP A 45 -5.28 1.86 16.05
CA ASP A 45 -5.31 1.09 17.30
C ASP A 45 -3.90 0.88 17.85
N VAL A 46 -2.94 0.54 16.99
CA VAL A 46 -1.52 0.42 17.36
C VAL A 46 -0.98 1.76 17.86
N THR A 47 -1.24 2.85 17.15
CA THR A 47 -0.81 4.20 17.56
C THR A 47 -1.40 4.59 18.91
N THR A 48 -2.67 4.26 19.15
CA THR A 48 -3.34 4.50 20.44
C THR A 48 -2.68 3.70 21.55
N ALA A 49 -2.45 2.40 21.35
CA ALA A 49 -1.76 1.55 22.32
C ALA A 49 -0.34 2.06 22.66
N MET A 50 0.42 2.47 21.65
CA MET A 50 1.76 3.06 21.84
C MET A 50 1.70 4.41 22.58
N ASN A 51 0.64 5.21 22.34
CA ASN A 51 0.41 6.46 23.04
C ASN A 51 0.01 6.30 24.50
N GLU A 52 -0.64 5.20 24.88
CA GLU A 52 -0.87 4.86 26.28
C GLU A 52 0.41 4.33 26.93
N LEU A 53 1.12 3.44 26.24
CA LEU A 53 2.37 2.85 26.74
C LEU A 53 3.44 3.90 27.08
N ARG A 54 3.53 4.98 26.30
CA ARG A 54 4.50 6.07 26.54
C ARG A 54 4.31 6.76 27.91
N GLN A 55 3.13 6.69 28.50
CA GLN A 55 2.84 7.36 29.78
C GLN A 55 3.53 6.63 30.95
N CYS A 56 3.87 5.35 30.76
CA CYS A 56 4.56 4.54 31.75
C CYS A 56 5.53 3.55 31.08
N PRO A 57 6.65 4.03 30.50
CA PRO A 57 7.60 3.18 29.78
C PRO A 57 8.51 2.44 30.77
N ALA A 58 8.01 1.37 31.36
CA ALA A 58 8.84 0.50 32.19
C ALA A 58 9.76 -0.33 31.30
N SER A 59 11.09 -0.20 31.47
CA SER A 59 12.06 -0.94 30.64
C SER A 59 11.89 -2.47 30.74
N SER A 60 11.34 -2.97 31.85
CA SER A 60 11.03 -4.39 32.04
C SER A 60 9.97 -4.94 31.09
N VAL A 61 9.13 -4.08 30.48
CA VAL A 61 8.10 -4.49 29.51
C VAL A 61 8.53 -4.28 28.05
N ALA A 62 9.73 -3.75 27.80
CA ALA A 62 10.22 -3.48 26.45
C ALA A 62 10.22 -4.75 25.58
N GLU A 63 10.76 -5.85 26.07
CA GLU A 63 10.80 -7.12 25.35
C GLU A 63 9.41 -7.75 25.15
N PRO A 64 8.55 -7.91 26.18
CA PRO A 64 7.17 -8.36 25.97
C PRO A 64 6.42 -7.55 24.92
N VAL A 65 6.54 -6.22 24.94
CA VAL A 65 5.90 -5.34 23.95
C VAL A 65 6.46 -5.59 22.54
N ALA A 66 7.78 -5.70 22.38
CA ALA A 66 8.36 -5.98 21.07
C ALA A 66 7.88 -7.33 20.50
N ARG A 67 7.80 -8.37 21.34
CA ARG A 67 7.26 -9.68 20.94
C ARG A 67 5.80 -9.60 20.53
N SER A 68 4.97 -8.87 21.29
CA SER A 68 3.57 -8.65 20.92
C SER A 68 3.41 -7.88 19.61
N LEU A 69 4.20 -6.82 19.40
CA LEU A 69 4.21 -6.05 18.15
C LEU A 69 4.63 -6.91 16.96
N SER A 70 5.72 -7.66 17.09
CA SER A 70 6.22 -8.57 16.06
C SER A 70 5.18 -9.63 15.68
N SER A 71 4.56 -10.28 16.68
CA SER A 71 3.51 -11.28 16.46
C SER A 71 2.32 -10.68 15.72
N CYS A 72 1.85 -9.51 16.16
CA CYS A 72 0.70 -8.82 15.58
C CYS A 72 0.97 -8.41 14.12
N LEU A 73 2.12 -7.80 13.85
CA LEU A 73 2.52 -7.41 12.50
C LEU A 73 2.72 -8.64 11.59
N SER A 74 3.27 -9.73 12.11
CA SER A 74 3.44 -10.98 11.36
C SER A 74 2.10 -11.63 11.01
N GLU A 75 1.09 -11.54 11.88
CA GLU A 75 -0.27 -11.99 11.59
C GLU A 75 -0.93 -11.16 10.50
N VAL A 76 -0.72 -9.85 10.48
CA VAL A 76 -1.20 -8.98 9.39
C VAL A 76 -0.51 -9.34 8.08
N ALA A 77 0.81 -9.52 8.08
CA ALA A 77 1.57 -9.95 6.89
C ALA A 77 1.04 -11.29 6.33
N ARG A 78 0.80 -12.27 7.23
CA ARG A 78 0.21 -13.57 6.87
C ARG A 78 -1.20 -13.41 6.29
N SER A 79 -2.04 -12.60 6.92
CA SER A 79 -3.41 -12.35 6.44
C SER A 79 -3.42 -11.72 5.05
N LEU A 80 -2.52 -10.77 4.79
CA LEU A 80 -2.36 -10.15 3.47
C LEU A 80 -1.90 -11.17 2.41
N ARG A 81 -1.03 -12.10 2.79
CA ARG A 81 -0.59 -13.21 1.92
C ARG A 81 -1.72 -14.18 1.62
N ASP A 82 -2.46 -14.62 2.63
CA ASP A 82 -3.57 -15.56 2.48
C ASP A 82 -4.70 -14.97 1.63
N LEU A 83 -4.89 -13.65 1.73
CA LEU A 83 -5.87 -12.91 0.92
C LEU A 83 -5.52 -12.97 -0.58
N LYS A 84 -4.23 -13.03 -0.97
CA LYS A 84 -3.80 -13.15 -2.38
C LYS A 84 -4.43 -14.35 -3.08
N GLY A 85 -4.61 -15.47 -2.38
CA GLY A 85 -5.23 -16.68 -2.92
C GLY A 85 -6.76 -16.67 -2.96
N THR A 86 -7.40 -15.67 -2.36
CA THR A 86 -8.86 -15.62 -2.16
C THR A 86 -9.55 -14.49 -2.94
N ILE A 87 -8.82 -13.42 -3.28
CA ILE A 87 -9.40 -12.25 -3.95
C ILE A 87 -9.64 -12.48 -5.45
N ALA A 88 -10.56 -11.69 -6.02
CA ALA A 88 -10.71 -11.58 -7.46
C ALA A 88 -9.47 -10.92 -8.09
N SER A 89 -9.13 -11.30 -9.32
CA SER A 89 -7.99 -10.74 -10.06
C SER A 89 -8.08 -9.22 -10.24
N THR A 90 -9.29 -8.65 -10.28
CA THR A 90 -9.53 -7.21 -10.37
C THR A 90 -9.05 -6.44 -9.13
N ASP A 91 -8.97 -7.10 -7.97
CA ASP A 91 -8.60 -6.49 -6.68
C ASP A 91 -7.12 -6.71 -6.33
N GLU A 92 -6.39 -7.50 -7.12
CA GLU A 92 -4.97 -7.80 -6.91
C GLU A 92 -4.07 -6.56 -6.90
N PRO A 93 -4.27 -5.54 -7.77
CA PRO A 93 -3.47 -4.32 -7.74
C PRO A 93 -3.65 -3.55 -6.43
N GLU A 94 -4.84 -3.61 -5.84
CA GLU A 94 -5.18 -2.93 -4.59
C GLU A 94 -4.61 -3.67 -3.38
N LEU A 95 -4.71 -5.00 -3.38
CA LEU A 95 -4.04 -5.84 -2.37
C LEU A 95 -2.52 -5.63 -2.39
N ARG A 96 -1.91 -5.59 -3.58
CA ARG A 96 -0.47 -5.32 -3.74
C ARG A 96 -0.08 -3.96 -3.16
N ARG A 97 -0.88 -2.92 -3.41
CA ARG A 97 -0.69 -1.58 -2.83
C ARG A 97 -0.84 -1.59 -1.31
N MET A 98 -1.86 -2.27 -0.79
CA MET A 98 -2.08 -2.40 0.65
C MET A 98 -0.90 -3.12 1.35
N THR A 99 -0.41 -4.22 0.78
CA THR A 99 0.76 -4.94 1.28
C THR A 99 2.02 -4.06 1.25
N ARG A 100 2.18 -3.27 0.19
CA ARG A 100 3.29 -2.31 0.09
C ARG A 100 3.19 -1.22 1.16
N HIS A 101 2.02 -0.60 1.35
CA HIS A 101 1.83 0.40 2.39
C HIS A 101 2.02 -0.17 3.80
N PHE A 102 1.65 -1.43 4.04
CA PHE A 102 1.95 -2.10 5.31
C PHE A 102 3.46 -2.23 5.53
N ALA A 103 4.20 -2.74 4.54
CA ALA A 103 5.64 -2.94 4.63
C ALA A 103 6.44 -1.62 4.70
N ASP A 104 6.07 -0.65 3.86
CA ASP A 104 6.86 0.57 3.64
C ASP A 104 6.47 1.70 4.61
N ILE A 105 5.28 1.66 5.23
CA ILE A 105 4.79 2.71 6.14
C ILE A 105 4.55 2.15 7.54
N VAL A 106 3.67 1.15 7.68
CA VAL A 106 3.21 0.70 9.00
C VAL A 106 4.36 0.12 9.81
N VAL A 107 5.11 -0.84 9.24
CA VAL A 107 6.20 -1.50 9.95
C VAL A 107 7.30 -0.51 10.41
N PRO A 108 7.82 0.39 9.54
CA PRO A 108 8.81 1.38 9.95
C PRO A 108 8.29 2.38 10.98
N VAL A 109 7.04 2.82 10.86
CA VAL A 109 6.48 3.80 11.82
C VAL A 109 6.25 3.15 13.19
N VAL A 110 5.80 1.89 13.24
CA VAL A 110 5.67 1.15 14.51
C VAL A 110 7.04 0.94 15.18
N ALA A 111 8.06 0.58 14.40
CA ALA A 111 9.44 0.45 14.88
C ALA A 111 9.99 1.77 15.42
N ASP A 112 9.74 2.89 14.72
CA ASP A 112 10.13 4.24 15.16
C ASP A 112 9.42 4.66 16.45
N MET A 113 8.11 4.41 16.58
CA MET A 113 7.37 4.65 17.82
C MET A 113 7.94 3.84 18.98
N TYR A 114 8.25 2.56 18.76
CA TYR A 114 8.85 1.70 19.78
C TYR A 114 10.24 2.21 20.19
N SER A 115 11.07 2.63 19.23
CA SER A 115 12.37 3.25 19.51
C SER A 115 12.25 4.54 20.30
N LYS A 116 11.24 5.38 20.01
CA LYS A 116 10.99 6.64 20.73
C LYS A 116 10.53 6.41 22.17
N ILE A 117 9.83 5.31 22.46
CA ILE A 117 9.37 4.96 23.82
C ILE A 117 10.51 4.39 24.67
N TYR A 118 11.32 3.48 24.13
CA TYR A 118 12.31 2.73 24.91
C TYR A 118 13.77 3.13 24.70
N GLY A 119 14.06 4.05 23.78
CA GLY A 119 15.41 4.56 23.52
C GLY A 119 16.40 3.45 23.19
N ASP A 120 17.56 3.43 23.85
CA ASP A 120 18.63 2.47 23.59
C ASP A 120 18.23 1.01 23.83
N VAL A 121 17.30 0.77 24.77
CA VAL A 121 16.78 -0.59 25.04
C VAL A 121 16.09 -1.15 23.80
N ALA A 122 15.45 -0.29 23.00
CA ALA A 122 14.72 -0.71 21.81
C ALA A 122 15.63 -1.33 20.74
N GLN A 123 16.90 -0.89 20.66
CA GLN A 123 17.83 -1.30 19.59
C GLN A 123 18.02 -2.83 19.54
N HIS A 124 17.91 -3.50 20.69
CA HIS A 124 18.03 -4.95 20.80
C HIS A 124 16.83 -5.69 20.19
N TYR A 125 15.67 -5.03 20.08
CA TYR A 125 14.41 -5.64 19.69
C TYR A 125 13.84 -5.12 18.36
N LEU A 126 14.38 -4.01 17.83
CA LEU A 126 13.99 -3.50 16.51
C LEU A 126 14.06 -4.55 15.38
N PRO A 127 15.07 -5.47 15.33
CA PRO A 127 15.10 -6.52 14.32
C PRO A 127 13.88 -7.46 14.36
N LEU A 128 13.29 -7.71 15.54
CA LEU A 128 12.08 -8.54 15.70
C LEU A 128 10.84 -7.85 15.09
N ILE A 129 10.80 -6.51 15.16
CA ILE A 129 9.66 -5.73 14.67
C ILE A 129 9.77 -5.50 13.15
N SER A 130 10.99 -5.21 12.65
CA SER A 130 11.19 -4.86 11.24
C SER A 130 11.59 -6.05 10.38
N THR A 131 12.72 -6.68 10.65
CA THR A 131 13.32 -7.69 9.75
C THR A 131 12.49 -8.97 9.69
N GLU A 132 12.00 -9.45 10.83
CA GLU A 132 11.20 -10.69 10.91
C GLU A 132 9.83 -10.55 10.21
N VAL A 133 9.21 -9.38 10.31
CA VAL A 133 7.93 -9.11 9.65
C VAL A 133 8.12 -8.97 8.14
N LEU A 134 9.17 -8.26 7.71
CA LEU A 134 9.41 -7.99 6.29
C LEU A 134 9.86 -9.23 5.52
N SER A 135 10.63 -10.14 6.12
CA SER A 135 10.98 -11.41 5.48
C SER A 135 9.74 -12.24 5.14
N GLY A 136 8.71 -12.20 5.99
CA GLY A 136 7.40 -12.78 5.72
C GLY A 136 6.63 -12.12 4.57
N ILE A 137 7.00 -10.92 4.12
CA ILE A 137 6.32 -10.25 3.00
C ILE A 137 7.08 -10.49 1.70
N GLU A 138 8.42 -10.48 1.73
CA GLU A 138 9.29 -10.62 0.55
C GLU A 138 9.14 -11.97 -0.17
N ASP A 139 8.87 -13.06 0.55
CA ASP A 139 8.51 -14.36 -0.04
C ASP A 139 7.27 -14.27 -0.95
N SER A 140 6.43 -13.25 -0.76
CA SER A 140 5.22 -12.99 -1.55
C SER A 140 5.48 -12.04 -2.74
N ARG A 141 6.64 -11.37 -2.76
CA ARG A 141 7.03 -10.32 -3.73
C ARG A 141 7.72 -10.89 -4.97
N ILE A 142 8.24 -12.12 -4.91
CA ILE A 142 8.90 -12.81 -6.02
C ILE A 142 7.85 -13.42 -6.97
N GLU A 143 6.96 -12.58 -7.52
CA GLU A 143 6.20 -12.88 -8.74
C GLU A 143 5.91 -11.58 -9.50
N SER A 144 6.89 -11.09 -10.27
CA SER A 144 6.69 -10.52 -11.62
C SER A 144 7.98 -9.87 -12.12
N PRO A 145 8.34 -10.04 -13.41
CA PRO A 145 7.45 -9.62 -14.50
C PRO A 145 7.30 -10.64 -15.64
N GLU A 146 6.06 -11.02 -15.98
CA GLU A 146 5.76 -11.24 -17.40
C GLU A 146 5.47 -9.88 -18.01
N GLU A 147 6.48 -9.35 -18.69
CA GLU A 147 6.32 -8.36 -19.74
C GLU A 147 5.33 -8.94 -20.76
N VAL A 148 4.09 -8.44 -20.75
CA VAL A 148 3.18 -8.64 -21.88
C VAL A 148 3.71 -7.78 -23.02
N ASN A 149 4.70 -8.33 -23.73
CA ASN A 149 5.11 -7.90 -25.05
C ASN A 149 3.96 -8.23 -26.01
N GLY A 150 2.98 -7.34 -26.09
CA GLY A 150 1.89 -7.39 -27.06
C GLY A 150 2.21 -6.47 -28.21
N CYS A 151 2.81 -7.05 -29.26
CA CYS A 151 3.15 -6.39 -30.52
C CYS A 151 2.02 -5.50 -31.06
N ASP A 152 2.37 -4.26 -31.36
CA ASP A 152 1.67 -3.42 -32.33
C ASP A 152 1.77 -4.07 -33.72
N GLU A 153 0.79 -4.90 -34.07
CA GLU A 153 0.50 -5.23 -35.48
C GLU A 153 -0.47 -4.17 -36.02
N GLU A 154 0.12 -3.14 -36.62
CA GLU A 154 -0.53 -2.13 -37.45
C GLU A 154 -1.24 -2.83 -38.63
N SER A 155 -2.51 -3.22 -38.43
CA SER A 155 -3.38 -3.67 -39.52
C SER A 155 -3.79 -2.49 -40.38
N LYS A 156 -2.96 -2.24 -41.40
CA LYS A 156 -3.26 -1.40 -42.56
C LYS A 156 -4.43 -2.02 -43.34
N ASN A 157 -5.65 -1.61 -43.01
CA ASN A 157 -6.83 -1.89 -43.83
C ASN A 157 -6.96 -0.80 -44.91
N ASP A 158 -6.36 -1.06 -46.08
CA ASP A 158 -6.68 -0.35 -47.32
C ASP A 158 -8.11 -0.75 -47.76
N ILE A 159 -9.11 0.01 -47.31
CA ILE A 159 -10.46 -0.05 -47.89
C ILE A 159 -10.45 0.83 -49.13
N ALA A 160 -10.31 0.19 -50.29
CA ALA A 160 -10.58 0.81 -51.57
C ALA A 160 -12.04 1.28 -51.59
N VAL A 161 -12.23 2.60 -51.62
CA VAL A 161 -13.52 3.24 -51.91
C VAL A 161 -13.75 3.10 -53.41
N ASP A 162 -14.52 2.07 -53.78
CA ASP A 162 -15.06 1.90 -55.13
C ASP A 162 -16.16 2.96 -55.32
N ASP A 163 -15.93 3.85 -56.28
CA ASP A 163 -16.75 5.02 -56.62
C ASP A 163 -17.79 4.62 -57.68
N PRO A 164 -19.10 4.56 -57.39
CA PRO A 164 -20.10 4.31 -58.42
C PRO A 164 -20.51 5.61 -59.15
N PRO A 165 -20.75 5.53 -60.48
CA PRO A 165 -20.88 6.69 -61.36
C PRO A 165 -22.18 7.50 -61.17
N PRO A 166 -22.22 8.75 -61.66
CA PRO A 166 -23.36 9.65 -61.48
C PRO A 166 -24.56 9.20 -62.32
N GLN A 167 -25.71 8.97 -61.68
CA GLN A 167 -26.97 8.85 -62.40
C GLN A 167 -27.76 10.16 -62.33
N SER A 168 -27.85 10.73 -63.54
CA SER A 168 -28.63 11.88 -63.95
C SER A 168 -30.13 11.63 -63.78
N GLY A 169 -30.80 12.61 -63.14
CA GLY A 169 -32.17 13.10 -63.35
C GLY A 169 -33.32 12.13 -63.66
N VAL A 170 -34.46 12.37 -63.02
CA VAL A 170 -35.72 12.68 -63.71
C VAL A 170 -36.73 13.24 -62.70
N VAL A 171 -37.27 14.41 -63.07
CA VAL A 171 -38.41 15.11 -62.50
C VAL A 171 -39.69 14.35 -62.83
N THR A 172 -40.58 14.15 -61.86
CA THR A 172 -42.03 14.26 -62.14
C THR A 172 -42.77 14.68 -60.88
N ASP A 173 -43.31 15.88 -60.99
CA ASP A 173 -44.37 16.48 -60.20
C ASP A 173 -45.71 15.73 -60.34
N THR A 174 -46.64 16.15 -59.48
CA THR A 174 -48.13 16.06 -59.56
C THR A 174 -48.85 14.75 -59.20
N PRO A 175 -50.14 14.85 -58.77
CA PRO A 175 -50.87 15.96 -58.14
C PRO A 175 -51.41 15.63 -56.73
#